data_AF-A0A3Q1G5L9-F1
#
_entry.id   AF-A0A3Q1G5L9-F1
#
_cell.length_a   1.000
_cell.length_b   1.000
_cell.length_c   1.000
_cell.angle_alpha   90.00
_cell.angle_beta   90.00
_cell.angle_gamma   90.00
#
_symmetry.space_group_name_H-M   'P 1'
#
loop_
_entity.id
_entity.type
_entity.pdbx_description
1 polymer ?
#
loop_
_entity_poly.entity_id
_entity_poly.type
_entity_poly.pdbx_seq_one_letter_code
_entity_poly.pdbx_strand_id
1 'polypeptide(L)'
;MGVWYYTFLNRKEEMDKGRKHRHTGRNGEGIKYTKLTTLLSRTQNLDTGVKMKLFFVLVMLWGCAASLEDLTGKMLTFPVESNTNHVKLNSSKEDFSAVTVCHRTFTDLNRDHVLFSMALPSSYNAYLLFWDHTNKEIETHVREAKAEFRGFDYKPNMWHSICTTWDSKTGLVQMWFDGLPSIKKYVSSGSNIRGRPIIILGQEQDGYGGGFHDKQSFVGMVSDVHMWDYVLSHCEIQRYLNELNFTPGNVLNWAAMDFQQIGRVVKEEKFMSCH
;
A
#
# COMPACT_ATOMS: atom_id res chain seq x y z
N MET A 1 -24.64 32.96 -11.57
CA MET A 1 -24.60 31.57 -11.06
C MET A 1 -24.96 31.41 -9.56
N GLY A 2 -24.94 32.47 -8.73
CA GLY A 2 -25.20 32.33 -7.28
C GLY A 2 -26.64 32.00 -6.86
N VAL A 3 -27.65 32.43 -7.61
CA VAL A 3 -29.07 32.23 -7.22
C VAL A 3 -29.51 30.76 -7.37
N TRP A 4 -28.90 30.02 -8.31
CA TRP A 4 -29.16 28.60 -8.54
C TRP A 4 -28.51 27.68 -7.48
N TYR A 5 -27.39 28.10 -6.89
CA TYR A 5 -26.70 27.32 -5.84
C TYR A 5 -27.43 27.42 -4.49
N TYR A 6 -27.93 28.61 -4.13
CA TYR A 6 -28.72 28.82 -2.91
C TYR A 6 -30.06 28.06 -2.93
N THR A 7 -30.72 27.99 -4.09
CA THR A 7 -31.97 27.23 -4.23
C THR A 7 -31.76 25.71 -4.20
N PHE A 8 -30.59 25.22 -4.63
CA PHE A 8 -30.26 23.79 -4.55
C PHE A 8 -29.93 23.34 -3.13
N LEU A 9 -29.24 24.18 -2.34
CA LEU A 9 -28.91 23.89 -0.94
C LEU A 9 -30.17 23.87 -0.04
N ASN A 10 -31.07 24.84 -0.20
CA ASN A 10 -32.31 24.87 0.59
C ASN A 10 -33.23 23.67 0.29
N ARG A 11 -33.25 23.20 -0.97
CA ARG A 11 -34.07 22.05 -1.38
C ARG A 11 -33.54 20.72 -0.82
N LYS A 12 -32.22 20.62 -0.57
CA LYS A 12 -31.60 19.46 0.08
C LYS A 12 -31.87 19.43 1.60
N GLU A 13 -31.94 20.61 2.22
CA GLU A 13 -32.26 20.78 3.65
C GLU A 13 -33.69 20.34 4.01
N GLU A 14 -34.66 20.57 3.13
CA GLU A 14 -36.03 20.07 3.30
C GLU A 14 -36.13 18.55 3.11
N MET A 15 -35.38 17.97 2.17
CA MET A 15 -35.35 16.51 1.97
C MET A 15 -34.71 15.75 3.13
N ASP A 16 -33.69 16.32 3.80
CA ASP A 16 -33.06 15.69 4.97
C ASP A 16 -33.86 15.88 6.27
N LYS A 17 -34.70 16.93 6.38
CA LYS A 17 -35.65 17.07 7.50
C LYS A 17 -36.78 16.03 7.43
N GLY A 18 -37.18 15.61 6.23
CA GLY A 18 -38.19 14.55 6.02
C GLY A 18 -37.71 13.13 6.35
N ARG A 19 -36.41 12.90 6.53
CA ARG A 19 -35.84 11.55 6.76
C ARG A 19 -35.42 11.27 8.21
N LYS A 20 -35.74 12.16 9.15
CA LYS A 20 -35.50 11.96 10.60
C LYS A 20 -36.64 11.20 11.28
N HIS A 21 -36.92 9.99 10.83
CA HIS A 21 -37.57 8.97 11.66
C HIS A 21 -37.00 7.58 11.34
N ARG A 22 -35.71 7.38 11.60
CA ARG A 22 -35.15 6.13 12.12
C ARG A 22 -33.65 6.25 12.36
N HIS A 23 -33.24 5.68 13.49
CA HIS A 23 -31.88 5.39 13.94
C HIS A 23 -31.01 6.53 14.48
N THR A 24 -30.85 6.43 15.80
CA THR A 24 -29.85 7.02 16.69
C THR A 24 -28.44 6.48 16.39
N GLY A 25 -27.44 7.36 16.32
CA GLY A 25 -26.04 7.02 16.66
C GLY A 25 -24.96 7.38 15.64
N ARG A 26 -24.44 8.62 15.68
CA ARG A 26 -23.00 9.00 15.69
C ARG A 26 -22.83 10.53 15.50
N ASN A 27 -22.34 11.19 16.54
CA ASN A 27 -22.14 12.65 16.65
C ASN A 27 -20.90 13.19 15.90
N GLY A 28 -20.60 12.71 14.69
CA GLY A 28 -19.40 13.14 13.93
C GLY A 28 -19.67 14.17 12.82
N GLU A 29 -20.78 14.03 12.10
CA GLU A 29 -21.06 14.85 10.91
C GLU A 29 -21.73 16.18 11.26
N GLY A 30 -22.67 16.20 12.21
CA GLY A 30 -23.35 17.42 12.63
C GLY A 30 -22.42 18.51 13.18
N ILE A 31 -21.31 18.13 13.81
CA ILE A 31 -20.32 19.09 14.36
C ILE A 31 -19.50 19.75 13.23
N LYS A 32 -19.23 19.03 12.12
CA LYS A 32 -18.50 19.58 10.96
C LYS A 32 -19.33 20.64 10.22
N TYR A 33 -20.62 20.39 10.01
CA TYR A 33 -21.51 21.35 9.34
C TYR A 33 -21.78 22.61 10.20
N THR A 34 -21.90 22.46 11.52
CA THR A 34 -22.16 23.59 12.43
C THR A 34 -20.95 24.53 12.55
N LYS A 35 -19.72 23.99 12.48
CA LYS A 35 -18.49 24.82 12.48
C LYS A 35 -18.32 25.61 11.18
N LEU A 36 -18.70 25.02 10.03
CA LEU A 36 -18.59 25.68 8.72
C LEU A 36 -19.53 26.90 8.60
N THR A 37 -20.78 26.78 9.07
CA THR A 37 -21.74 27.88 9.08
C THR A 37 -21.34 29.03 10.01
N THR A 38 -20.69 28.72 11.13
CA THR A 38 -20.20 29.73 12.09
C THR A 38 -18.97 30.50 11.57
N LEU A 39 -18.10 29.85 10.78
CA LEU A 39 -16.99 30.55 10.11
C LEU A 39 -17.48 31.42 8.96
N LEU A 40 -18.45 30.93 8.16
CA LEU A 40 -19.01 31.68 7.03
C LEU A 40 -19.74 32.96 7.50
N SER A 41 -20.46 32.92 8.62
CA SER A 41 -21.12 34.13 9.17
C SER A 41 -20.13 35.22 9.60
N ARG A 42 -18.94 34.84 10.11
CA ARG A 42 -17.88 35.80 10.50
C ARG A 42 -17.14 36.42 9.30
N THR A 43 -17.27 35.87 8.11
CA THR A 43 -16.61 36.39 6.90
C THR A 43 -17.42 37.43 6.14
N GLN A 44 -18.69 37.66 6.48
CA GLN A 44 -19.58 38.55 5.72
C GLN A 44 -19.06 40.00 5.65
N ASN A 45 -18.34 40.47 6.67
CA ASN A 45 -17.79 41.83 6.77
C ASN A 45 -16.33 41.99 6.28
N LEU A 46 -15.72 40.95 5.72
CA LEU A 46 -14.35 41.03 5.20
C LEU A 46 -14.33 41.64 3.79
N ASP A 47 -13.29 42.43 3.51
CA ASP A 47 -13.00 42.96 2.19
C ASP A 47 -12.88 41.82 1.15
N THR A 48 -13.34 42.08 -0.07
CA THR A 48 -13.33 41.17 -1.21
C THR A 48 -11.95 40.56 -1.49
N GLY A 49 -10.87 41.34 -1.33
CA GLY A 49 -9.50 40.83 -1.47
C GLY A 49 -9.11 39.81 -0.38
N VAL A 50 -9.62 39.97 0.84
CA VAL A 50 -9.37 39.06 1.97
C VAL A 50 -10.21 37.79 1.83
N LYS A 51 -11.46 37.91 1.39
CA LYS A 51 -12.34 36.76 1.09
C LYS A 51 -11.72 35.85 0.01
N MET A 52 -11.17 36.44 -1.04
CA MET A 52 -10.54 35.68 -2.12
C MET A 52 -9.26 34.99 -1.66
N LYS A 53 -8.39 35.66 -0.89
CA LYS A 53 -7.21 35.03 -0.27
C LYS A 53 -7.57 33.91 0.70
N LEU A 54 -8.60 34.10 1.54
CA LEU A 54 -9.07 33.09 2.48
C LEU A 54 -9.67 31.88 1.74
N PHE A 55 -10.39 32.12 0.63
CA PHE A 55 -10.88 31.06 -0.24
C PHE A 55 -9.74 30.27 -0.87
N PHE A 56 -8.70 30.94 -1.40
CA PHE A 56 -7.50 30.26 -1.91
C PHE A 56 -6.77 29.47 -0.82
N VAL A 57 -6.64 30.02 0.39
CA VAL A 57 -6.05 29.30 1.54
C VAL A 57 -6.91 28.09 1.93
N LEU A 58 -8.24 28.21 1.95
CA LEU A 58 -9.14 27.09 2.25
C LEU A 58 -9.12 26.03 1.15
N VAL A 59 -9.01 26.40 -0.13
CA VAL A 59 -8.86 25.47 -1.26
C VAL A 59 -7.49 24.79 -1.21
N MET A 60 -6.42 25.50 -0.85
CA MET A 60 -5.08 24.93 -0.64
C MET A 60 -4.99 24.06 0.62
N LEU A 61 -5.81 24.31 1.64
CA LEU A 61 -5.93 23.47 2.83
C LEU A 61 -6.83 22.24 2.59
N TRP A 62 -7.68 22.27 1.57
CA TRP A 62 -8.54 21.15 1.17
C TRP A 62 -7.92 20.31 0.04
N GLY A 63 -6.98 20.87 -0.73
CA GLY A 63 -6.15 20.17 -1.71
C GLY A 63 -4.84 19.70 -1.10
N CYS A 64 -4.55 18.40 -1.19
CA CYS A 64 -3.31 17.74 -0.75
C CYS A 64 -3.11 17.54 0.77
N ALA A 65 -4.07 16.90 1.41
CA ALA A 65 -3.69 15.84 2.34
C ALA A 65 -3.90 14.50 1.61
N ALA A 66 -2.82 13.84 1.20
CA ALA A 66 -2.89 12.42 0.88
C ALA A 66 -3.40 11.73 2.15
N SER A 67 -4.66 11.30 2.15
CA SER A 67 -5.26 10.66 3.31
C SER A 67 -4.87 9.20 3.32
N LEU A 68 -4.29 8.74 4.41
CA LEU A 68 -4.07 7.32 4.66
C LEU A 68 -5.40 6.57 4.51
N GLU A 69 -5.40 5.51 3.70
CA GLU A 69 -6.57 4.65 3.52
C GLU A 69 -6.42 3.36 4.34
N ASP A 70 -7.50 2.97 5.01
CA ASP A 70 -7.62 1.65 5.63
C ASP A 70 -8.00 0.59 4.58
N LEU A 71 -7.07 -0.31 4.28
CA LEU A 71 -7.27 -1.44 3.38
C LEU A 71 -7.51 -2.77 4.13
N THR A 72 -7.75 -2.74 5.45
CA THR A 72 -8.09 -3.93 6.22
C THR A 72 -9.30 -4.64 5.60
N GLY A 73 -9.18 -5.94 5.35
CA GLY A 73 -10.22 -6.75 4.71
C GLY A 73 -10.38 -6.52 3.20
N LYS A 74 -9.57 -5.63 2.59
CA LYS A 74 -9.56 -5.36 1.15
C LYS A 74 -8.33 -5.95 0.48
N MET A 75 -8.44 -6.14 -0.84
CA MET A 75 -7.35 -6.53 -1.73
C MET A 75 -7.25 -5.59 -2.93
N LEU A 76 -6.07 -5.60 -3.55
CA LEU A 76 -5.79 -4.94 -4.81
C LEU A 76 -5.63 -5.99 -5.91
N THR A 77 -6.44 -5.88 -6.95
CA THR A 77 -6.50 -6.81 -8.07
C THR A 77 -5.87 -6.19 -9.31
N PHE A 78 -4.89 -6.90 -9.88
CA PHE A 78 -4.20 -6.61 -11.13
C PHE A 78 -4.77 -7.57 -12.19
N PRO A 79 -5.84 -7.19 -12.92
CA PRO A 79 -6.67 -8.13 -13.65
C PRO A 79 -6.10 -8.54 -15.02
N VAL A 80 -5.03 -7.90 -15.47
CA VAL A 80 -4.48 -8.12 -16.81
C VAL A 80 -2.99 -7.85 -16.85
N GLU A 81 -2.28 -8.69 -17.62
CA GLU A 81 -0.88 -8.48 -17.97
C GLU A 81 -0.71 -7.10 -18.62
N SER A 82 0.26 -6.34 -18.14
CA SER A 82 0.57 -5.00 -18.66
C SER A 82 1.93 -4.57 -18.17
N ASN A 83 2.52 -3.58 -18.81
CA ASN A 83 3.67 -2.83 -18.30
C ASN A 83 3.27 -1.46 -17.74
N THR A 84 2.00 -1.25 -17.39
CA THR A 84 1.48 0.04 -16.91
C THR A 84 0.66 -0.05 -15.63
N ASN A 85 -0.05 -1.16 -15.38
CA ASN A 85 -0.91 -1.29 -14.22
C ASN A 85 -0.06 -1.56 -12.98
N HIS A 86 -0.08 -0.62 -12.03
CA HIS A 86 0.69 -0.73 -10.80
C HIS A 86 0.13 0.15 -9.69
N VAL A 87 0.59 -0.10 -8.48
CA VAL A 87 0.36 0.77 -7.32
C VAL A 87 1.69 1.23 -6.78
N LYS A 88 1.85 2.54 -6.60
CA LYS A 88 2.99 3.15 -5.89
C LYS A 88 2.63 3.29 -4.42
N LEU A 89 3.45 2.74 -3.54
CA LEU A 89 3.31 2.86 -2.10
C LEU A 89 4.27 3.92 -1.58
N ASN A 90 3.74 4.94 -0.90
CA ASN A 90 4.54 6.04 -0.39
C ASN A 90 5.14 5.66 0.96
N SER A 91 6.43 5.94 1.15
CA SER A 91 7.11 5.84 2.43
C SER A 91 8.00 7.05 2.66
N SER A 92 8.06 7.53 3.91
CA SER A 92 8.99 8.58 4.33
C SER A 92 10.33 8.02 4.80
N LYS A 93 10.49 6.70 4.89
CA LYS A 93 11.73 6.05 5.33
C LYS A 93 12.73 5.99 4.18
N GLU A 94 13.93 6.54 4.40
CA GLU A 94 14.98 6.65 3.37
C GLU A 94 16.30 5.93 3.78
N ASP A 95 16.35 5.28 4.93
CA ASP A 95 17.54 4.54 5.40
C ASP A 95 17.13 3.24 6.12
N PHE A 96 17.48 2.09 5.56
CA PHE A 96 17.16 0.77 6.11
C PHE A 96 18.42 0.00 6.45
N SER A 97 18.70 -0.16 7.75
CA SER A 97 19.69 -1.12 8.25
C SER A 97 19.16 -2.54 8.31
N ALA A 98 17.84 -2.71 8.24
CA ALA A 98 17.16 -3.99 8.16
C ALA A 98 15.81 -3.78 7.47
N VAL A 99 15.27 -4.85 6.91
CA VAL A 99 13.97 -4.85 6.23
C VAL A 99 13.22 -6.12 6.62
N THR A 100 11.93 -6.00 6.90
CA THR A 100 10.98 -7.10 6.80
C THR A 100 9.85 -6.69 5.88
N VAL A 101 9.50 -7.52 4.90
CA VAL A 101 8.31 -7.34 4.05
C VAL A 101 7.44 -8.56 4.17
N CYS A 102 6.17 -8.37 4.52
CA CYS A 102 5.15 -9.41 4.53
C CYS A 102 3.99 -8.99 3.64
N HIS A 103 3.49 -9.91 2.82
CA HIS A 103 2.33 -9.68 1.95
C HIS A 103 1.62 -11.01 1.65
N ARG A 104 0.41 -10.92 1.09
CA ARG A 104 -0.32 -12.08 0.57
C ARG A 104 -0.60 -11.89 -0.91
N THR A 105 -0.43 -12.95 -1.69
CA THR A 105 -0.66 -12.94 -3.14
C THR A 105 -1.53 -14.12 -3.56
N PHE A 106 -2.39 -13.92 -4.54
CA PHE A 106 -3.15 -14.97 -5.20
C PHE A 106 -3.02 -14.76 -6.70
N THR A 107 -2.52 -15.75 -7.43
CA THR A 107 -2.29 -15.67 -8.88
C THR A 107 -2.42 -17.04 -9.52
N ASP A 108 -2.71 -17.07 -10.82
CA ASP A 108 -2.66 -18.27 -11.65
C ASP A 108 -1.48 -18.25 -12.64
N LEU A 109 -0.56 -17.29 -12.50
CA LEU A 109 0.57 -17.12 -13.41
C LEU A 109 1.49 -18.34 -13.44
N ASN A 110 1.79 -18.79 -14.65
CA ASN A 110 2.73 -19.86 -14.95
C ASN A 110 3.98 -19.33 -15.67
N ARG A 111 4.47 -18.16 -15.23
CA ARG A 111 5.64 -17.46 -15.74
C ARG A 111 6.31 -16.67 -14.63
N ASP A 112 7.48 -16.12 -14.92
CA ASP A 112 8.19 -15.22 -14.01
C ASP A 112 7.33 -13.99 -13.69
N HIS A 113 7.37 -13.53 -12.44
CA HIS A 113 6.62 -12.35 -12.02
C HIS A 113 7.12 -11.73 -10.72
N VAL A 114 6.96 -10.41 -10.63
CA VAL A 114 7.18 -9.63 -9.42
C VAL A 114 6.16 -9.97 -8.34
N LEU A 115 6.59 -9.97 -7.08
CA LEU A 115 5.73 -10.05 -5.89
C LEU A 115 5.77 -8.74 -5.10
N PHE A 116 6.94 -8.11 -5.02
CA PHE A 116 7.16 -6.80 -4.39
C PHE A 116 8.42 -6.15 -4.97
N SER A 117 8.37 -4.87 -5.37
CA SER A 117 9.55 -4.15 -5.89
C SER A 117 9.79 -2.84 -5.16
N MET A 118 11.00 -2.64 -4.65
CA MET A 118 11.49 -1.37 -4.11
C MET A 118 12.77 -0.97 -4.85
N ALA A 119 12.75 0.22 -5.46
CA ALA A 119 13.86 0.79 -6.20
C ALA A 119 14.38 2.07 -5.54
N LEU A 120 15.67 2.31 -5.76
CA LEU A 120 16.40 3.53 -5.46
C LEU A 120 17.01 4.09 -6.75
N PRO A 121 17.39 5.39 -6.79
CA PRO A 121 18.11 5.93 -7.94
C PRO A 121 19.42 5.19 -8.25
N SER A 122 20.05 4.60 -7.22
CA SER A 122 21.32 3.88 -7.31
C SER A 122 21.20 2.36 -7.47
N SER A 123 20.01 1.79 -7.30
CA SER A 123 19.78 0.35 -7.33
C SER A 123 18.30 0.10 -7.61
N TYR A 124 17.98 -0.46 -8.76
CA TYR A 124 16.59 -0.71 -9.15
C TYR A 124 16.04 -1.95 -8.41
N ASN A 125 16.91 -2.91 -8.09
CA ASN A 125 16.64 -4.05 -7.21
C ASN A 125 17.10 -3.77 -5.77
N ALA A 126 16.71 -2.61 -5.21
CA ALA A 126 17.12 -2.25 -3.86
C ALA A 126 16.54 -3.23 -2.82
N TYR A 127 15.28 -3.63 -2.99
CA TYR A 127 14.67 -4.80 -2.37
C TYR A 127 13.58 -5.37 -3.29
N LEU A 128 13.79 -6.56 -3.84
CA LEU A 128 12.85 -7.18 -4.80
C LEU A 128 12.53 -8.61 -4.36
N LEU A 129 11.25 -8.95 -4.39
CA LEU A 129 10.75 -10.32 -4.32
C LEU A 129 10.21 -10.71 -5.69
N PHE A 130 10.75 -11.77 -6.25
CA PHE A 130 10.46 -12.20 -7.61
C PHE A 130 10.31 -13.72 -7.68
N TRP A 131 9.26 -14.20 -8.32
CA TRP A 131 9.09 -15.62 -8.60
C TRP A 131 9.77 -15.95 -9.93
N ASP A 132 10.77 -16.83 -9.89
CA ASP A 132 11.37 -17.47 -11.05
C ASP A 132 10.63 -18.79 -11.30
N HIS A 133 9.79 -18.79 -12.33
CA HIS A 133 9.00 -19.94 -12.73
C HIS A 133 9.86 -21.04 -13.35
N THR A 134 10.97 -20.69 -13.99
CA THR A 134 11.87 -21.64 -14.65
C THR A 134 12.56 -22.51 -13.60
N ASN A 135 13.12 -21.89 -12.57
CA ASN A 135 13.87 -22.56 -11.51
C ASN A 135 13.02 -22.97 -10.29
N LYS A 136 11.73 -22.62 -10.29
CA LYS A 136 10.77 -22.89 -9.20
C LYS A 136 11.26 -22.34 -7.87
N GLU A 137 11.60 -21.06 -7.87
CA GLU A 137 12.16 -20.39 -6.70
C GLU A 137 11.68 -18.96 -6.54
N ILE A 138 11.69 -18.49 -5.28
CA ILE A 138 11.56 -17.07 -5.00
C ILE A 138 12.94 -16.48 -4.82
N GLU A 139 13.24 -15.47 -5.63
CA GLU A 139 14.43 -14.65 -5.51
C GLU A 139 14.15 -13.48 -4.56
N THR A 140 15.05 -13.27 -3.61
CA THR A 140 15.08 -12.06 -2.79
C THR A 140 16.34 -11.29 -3.11
N HIS A 141 16.17 -10.13 -3.74
CA HIS A 141 17.26 -9.23 -4.08
C HIS A 141 17.42 -8.16 -3.01
N VAL A 142 18.67 -7.82 -2.69
CA VAL A 142 19.03 -6.72 -1.80
C VAL A 142 20.27 -6.01 -2.35
N ARG A 143 20.07 -4.79 -2.84
CA ARG A 143 21.11 -3.99 -3.54
C ARG A 143 21.71 -4.75 -4.73
N GLU A 144 20.88 -5.18 -5.68
CA GLU A 144 21.24 -5.92 -6.90
C GLU A 144 21.78 -7.35 -6.71
N ALA A 145 22.24 -7.72 -5.52
CA ALA A 145 22.60 -9.10 -5.20
C ALA A 145 21.35 -9.89 -4.78
N LYS A 146 21.33 -11.20 -5.04
CA LYS A 146 20.17 -12.05 -4.72
C LYS A 146 20.52 -13.31 -3.94
N ALA A 147 19.51 -13.84 -3.26
CA ALA A 147 19.47 -15.22 -2.79
C ALA A 147 18.17 -15.87 -3.26
N GLU A 148 18.26 -17.15 -3.59
CA GLU A 148 17.14 -17.87 -4.20
C GLU A 148 16.61 -18.97 -3.27
N PHE A 149 15.29 -19.08 -3.12
CA PHE A 149 14.67 -20.05 -2.20
C PHE A 149 13.78 -21.04 -2.96
N ARG A 150 14.17 -22.31 -2.90
CA ARG A 150 13.51 -23.45 -3.56
C ARG A 150 12.74 -24.32 -2.55
N GLY A 151 11.89 -25.20 -3.06
CA GLY A 151 11.21 -26.23 -2.28
C GLY A 151 9.89 -25.79 -1.65
N PHE A 152 9.37 -24.64 -2.07
CA PHE A 152 8.04 -24.17 -1.70
C PHE A 152 6.99 -24.62 -2.70
N ASP A 153 5.80 -24.90 -2.20
CA ASP A 153 4.65 -25.34 -2.98
C ASP A 153 3.85 -24.13 -3.50
N TYR A 154 4.43 -23.41 -4.46
CA TYR A 154 3.82 -22.23 -5.09
C TYR A 154 2.71 -22.67 -6.07
N LYS A 155 1.47 -22.76 -5.56
CA LYS A 155 0.30 -23.28 -6.26
C LYS A 155 -0.52 -22.16 -6.92
N PRO A 156 -0.78 -22.24 -8.24
CA PRO A 156 -1.75 -21.38 -8.90
C PRO A 156 -3.12 -21.43 -8.22
N ASN A 157 -3.82 -20.30 -8.20
CA ASN A 157 -5.16 -20.14 -7.63
C ASN A 157 -5.26 -20.46 -6.13
N MET A 158 -4.22 -20.14 -5.37
CA MET A 158 -4.19 -20.22 -3.92
C MET A 158 -3.64 -18.92 -3.33
N TRP A 159 -4.15 -18.53 -2.15
CA TRP A 159 -3.52 -17.46 -1.38
C TRP A 159 -2.22 -17.97 -0.78
N HIS A 160 -1.13 -17.28 -1.09
CA HIS A 160 0.17 -17.49 -0.48
C HIS A 160 0.53 -16.32 0.43
N SER A 161 0.99 -16.62 1.64
CA SER A 161 1.45 -15.65 2.62
C SER A 161 2.97 -15.70 2.72
N ILE A 162 3.61 -14.60 2.33
CA ILE A 162 5.06 -14.53 2.13
C ILE A 162 5.63 -13.44 3.00
N CYS A 163 6.60 -13.78 3.85
CA CYS A 163 7.42 -12.84 4.60
C CYS A 163 8.89 -13.02 4.25
N THR A 164 9.63 -11.92 4.11
CA THR A 164 11.08 -11.93 3.92
C THR A 164 11.75 -10.94 4.84
N THR A 165 12.95 -11.27 5.31
CA THR A 165 13.76 -10.41 6.16
C THR A 165 15.14 -10.20 5.56
N TRP A 166 15.77 -9.07 5.86
CA TRP A 166 17.17 -8.82 5.60
C TRP A 166 17.78 -7.95 6.71
N ASP A 167 19.02 -8.21 7.10
CA ASP A 167 19.78 -7.43 8.07
C ASP A 167 21.14 -7.01 7.51
N SER A 168 21.43 -5.71 7.47
CA SER A 168 22.70 -5.16 6.98
C SER A 168 23.92 -5.59 7.80
N LYS A 169 23.74 -5.88 9.09
CA LYS A 169 24.85 -6.23 9.97
C LYS A 169 25.37 -7.63 9.65
N THR A 170 24.47 -8.61 9.51
CA THR A 170 24.83 -10.00 9.21
C THR A 170 24.84 -10.31 7.71
N GLY A 171 24.15 -9.51 6.91
CA GLY A 171 23.88 -9.76 5.49
C GLY A 171 22.93 -10.92 5.23
N LEU A 172 22.28 -11.43 6.27
CA LEU A 172 21.41 -12.59 6.16
C LEU A 172 20.01 -12.18 5.70
N VAL A 173 19.47 -13.01 4.82
CA VAL A 173 18.08 -13.00 4.37
C VAL A 173 17.42 -14.31 4.78
N GLN A 174 16.15 -14.24 5.14
CA GLN A 174 15.31 -15.41 5.41
C GLN A 174 13.91 -15.18 4.89
N MET A 175 13.25 -16.24 4.44
CA MET A 175 11.88 -16.22 3.96
C MET A 175 10.99 -17.13 4.82
N TRP A 176 9.71 -16.80 4.88
CA TRP A 176 8.64 -17.68 5.31
C TRP A 176 7.60 -17.74 4.19
N PHE A 177 7.18 -18.94 3.84
CA PHE A 177 6.17 -19.22 2.83
C PHE A 177 5.08 -20.08 3.45
N ASP A 178 3.86 -19.58 3.52
CA ASP A 178 2.70 -20.29 4.10
C ASP A 178 2.96 -20.90 5.48
N GLY A 179 3.59 -20.13 6.37
CA GLY A 179 3.93 -20.59 7.73
C GLY A 179 5.30 -21.27 7.85
N LEU A 180 5.88 -21.75 6.74
CA LEU A 180 7.11 -22.53 6.76
C LEU A 180 8.36 -21.65 6.57
N PRO A 181 9.34 -21.68 7.50
CA PRO A 181 10.58 -20.93 7.36
C PRO A 181 11.55 -21.58 6.36
N SER A 182 12.28 -20.76 5.62
CA SER A 182 13.47 -21.16 4.88
C SER A 182 14.69 -21.26 5.81
N ILE A 183 15.79 -21.82 5.29
CA ILE A 183 17.12 -21.55 5.84
C ILE A 183 17.48 -20.07 5.67
N LYS A 184 18.46 -19.58 6.44
CA LYS A 184 19.05 -18.27 6.19
C LYS A 184 20.08 -18.36 5.07
N LYS A 185 20.11 -17.37 4.19
CA LYS A 185 21.14 -17.20 3.15
C LYS A 185 21.83 -15.85 3.31
N TYR A 186 23.02 -15.71 2.75
CA TYR A 186 23.72 -14.42 2.70
C TYR A 186 23.43 -13.74 1.35
N VAL A 187 23.26 -12.41 1.38
CA VAL A 187 23.15 -11.58 0.15
C VAL A 187 24.16 -10.44 0.19
N SER A 188 24.01 -9.53 1.16
CA SER A 188 24.86 -8.33 1.24
C SER A 188 24.87 -7.73 2.64
N SER A 189 26.05 -7.40 3.16
CA SER A 189 26.24 -6.80 4.50
C SER A 189 27.00 -5.47 4.46
N GLY A 190 27.18 -4.84 5.63
CA GLY A 190 28.08 -3.71 5.83
C GLY A 190 27.58 -2.37 5.30
N SER A 191 26.41 -2.34 4.66
CA SER A 191 25.78 -1.12 4.16
C SER A 191 24.27 -1.21 4.23
N ASN A 192 23.65 -0.08 4.53
CA ASN A 192 22.21 0.08 4.54
C ASN A 192 21.68 0.26 3.12
N ILE A 193 20.38 0.03 2.92
CA ILE A 193 19.66 0.51 1.74
C ILE A 193 19.35 1.99 2.00
N ARG A 194 19.98 2.92 1.27
CA ARG A 194 19.86 4.37 1.50
C ARG A 194 19.39 5.13 0.28
N GLY A 195 18.50 6.08 0.52
CA GLY A 195 17.89 6.96 -0.48
C GLY A 195 16.37 6.89 -0.41
N ARG A 196 15.70 7.82 -1.10
CA ARG A 196 14.25 7.84 -1.17
C ARG A 196 13.73 6.67 -2.02
N PRO A 197 13.01 5.69 -1.44
CA PRO A 197 12.53 4.55 -2.20
C PRO A 197 11.32 4.89 -3.07
N ILE A 198 11.19 4.22 -4.21
CA ILE A 198 9.90 4.03 -4.91
C ILE A 198 9.52 2.57 -4.75
N ILE A 199 8.40 2.34 -4.07
CA ILE A 199 7.88 1.00 -3.81
C ILE A 199 6.68 0.77 -4.73
N ILE A 200 6.70 -0.34 -5.47
CA ILE A 200 5.70 -0.69 -6.47
C ILE A 200 5.18 -2.10 -6.24
N LEU A 201 3.87 -2.24 -6.34
CA LEU A 201 3.16 -3.50 -6.54
C LEU A 201 2.68 -3.58 -7.99
N GLY A 202 2.78 -4.76 -8.59
CA GLY A 202 2.31 -5.01 -9.96
C GLY A 202 3.40 -5.04 -11.03
N GLN A 203 4.52 -4.37 -10.81
CA GLN A 203 5.62 -4.26 -11.79
C GLN A 203 7.00 -4.42 -11.13
N GLU A 204 7.87 -5.12 -11.83
CA GLU A 204 9.32 -5.16 -11.58
C GLU A 204 9.94 -3.85 -12.13
N GLN A 205 10.89 -3.24 -11.41
CA GLN A 205 11.49 -1.95 -11.74
C GLN A 205 12.90 -2.15 -12.33
N ASP A 206 13.06 -1.98 -13.64
CA ASP A 206 14.39 -1.82 -14.29
C ASP A 206 14.84 -0.34 -14.40
N GLY A 207 14.15 0.54 -13.68
CA GLY A 207 14.50 1.93 -13.52
C GLY A 207 13.79 2.54 -12.31
N TYR A 208 14.30 3.68 -11.82
CA TYR A 208 13.71 4.33 -10.65
C TYR A 208 12.27 4.82 -10.92
N GLY A 209 11.28 4.02 -10.52
CA GLY A 209 9.86 4.25 -10.77
C GLY A 209 9.37 3.92 -12.19
N GLY A 210 10.11 3.09 -12.95
CA GLY A 210 9.81 2.75 -14.34
C GLY A 210 10.60 1.53 -14.85
N GLY A 211 10.79 1.44 -16.17
CA GLY A 211 11.49 0.31 -16.79
C GLY A 211 10.65 -0.98 -16.87
N PHE A 212 9.33 -0.88 -16.72
CA PHE A 212 8.46 -2.05 -16.57
C PHE A 212 8.41 -2.93 -17.82
N HIS A 213 8.46 -4.26 -17.61
CA HIS A 213 8.24 -5.27 -18.62
C HIS A 213 7.00 -6.12 -18.29
N ASP A 214 6.11 -6.28 -19.27
CA ASP A 214 4.85 -7.01 -19.14
C ASP A 214 5.05 -8.48 -18.75
N LYS A 215 6.12 -9.12 -19.26
CA LYS A 215 6.46 -10.52 -18.92
C LYS A 215 6.92 -10.74 -17.49
N GLN A 216 7.24 -9.67 -16.76
CA GLN A 216 7.58 -9.69 -15.34
C GLN A 216 6.45 -9.13 -14.45
N SER A 217 5.36 -8.65 -15.05
CA SER A 217 4.27 -8.02 -14.31
C SER A 217 3.50 -9.06 -13.47
N PHE A 218 2.97 -8.62 -12.33
CA PHE A 218 2.03 -9.42 -11.56
C PHE A 218 0.62 -9.33 -12.16
N VAL A 219 -0.08 -10.46 -12.18
CA VAL A 219 -1.50 -10.57 -12.53
C VAL A 219 -2.13 -11.44 -11.44
N GLY A 220 -3.17 -10.94 -10.80
CA GLY A 220 -3.73 -11.58 -9.61
C GLY A 220 -4.11 -10.57 -8.54
N MET A 221 -4.12 -11.00 -7.29
CA MET A 221 -4.65 -10.25 -6.15
C MET A 221 -3.59 -10.15 -5.05
N VAL A 222 -3.46 -8.97 -4.45
CA VAL A 222 -2.52 -8.67 -3.37
C VAL A 222 -3.27 -8.12 -2.17
N SER A 223 -2.92 -8.57 -0.97
CA SER A 223 -3.50 -8.11 0.29
C SER A 223 -2.47 -8.07 1.41
N ASP A 224 -2.82 -7.35 2.48
CA ASP A 224 -2.11 -7.36 3.76
C ASP A 224 -0.61 -7.04 3.64
N VAL A 225 -0.26 -6.07 2.77
CA VAL A 225 1.13 -5.65 2.57
C VAL A 225 1.60 -4.79 3.75
N HIS A 226 2.62 -5.27 4.43
CA HIS A 226 3.28 -4.57 5.53
C HIS A 226 4.81 -4.60 5.37
N MET A 227 5.45 -3.54 5.83
CA MET A 227 6.91 -3.42 5.82
C MET A 227 7.40 -2.81 7.13
N TRP A 228 8.52 -3.34 7.62
CA TRP A 228 9.22 -2.87 8.79
C TRP A 228 10.68 -2.56 8.47
N ASP A 229 11.28 -1.60 9.20
CA ASP A 229 12.71 -1.24 9.10
C ASP A 229 13.61 -2.02 10.07
N TYR A 230 13.10 -3.15 10.57
CA TYR A 230 13.80 -4.09 11.43
C TYR A 230 13.45 -5.53 11.06
N VAL A 231 14.26 -6.48 11.50
CA VAL A 231 13.99 -7.91 11.35
C VAL A 231 12.94 -8.33 12.38
N LEU A 232 11.76 -8.74 11.92
CA LEU A 232 10.75 -9.32 12.80
C LEU A 232 11.26 -10.64 13.40
N SER A 233 10.87 -10.92 14.64
CA SER A 233 11.09 -12.22 15.26
C SER A 233 10.24 -13.29 14.59
N HIS A 234 10.65 -14.56 14.73
CA HIS A 234 9.86 -15.70 14.25
C HIS A 234 8.43 -15.68 14.80
N CYS A 235 8.23 -15.30 16.07
CA CYS A 235 6.92 -15.23 16.70
C CYS A 235 6.04 -14.14 16.08
N GLU A 236 6.59 -12.96 15.78
CA GLU A 236 5.84 -11.88 15.11
C GLU A 236 5.42 -12.29 13.70
N ILE A 237 6.31 -12.93 12.95
CA ILE A 237 6.02 -13.46 11.61
C ILE A 237 4.94 -14.54 11.69
N GLN A 238 5.02 -15.49 12.62
CA GLN A 238 3.98 -16.50 12.81
C GLN A 238 2.63 -15.88 13.16
N ARG A 239 2.59 -14.79 13.94
CA ARG A 239 1.32 -14.09 14.22
C ARG A 239 0.74 -13.46 12.96
N TYR A 240 1.57 -12.84 12.13
CA TYR A 240 1.13 -12.34 10.82
C TYR A 240 0.61 -13.47 9.93
N LEU A 241 1.35 -14.58 9.80
CA LEU A 241 1.02 -15.70 8.91
C LEU A 241 -0.29 -16.39 9.32
N ASN A 242 -0.54 -16.53 10.62
CA ASN A 242 -1.75 -17.15 11.18
C ASN A 242 -2.92 -16.18 11.38
N GLU A 243 -2.87 -14.97 10.79
CA GLU A 243 -3.94 -13.96 10.89
C GLU A 243 -4.30 -13.58 12.34
N LEU A 244 -3.32 -13.66 13.25
CA LEU A 244 -3.45 -13.23 14.64
C LEU A 244 -3.08 -11.74 14.76
N ASN A 245 -3.32 -11.15 15.93
CA ASN A 245 -2.91 -9.77 16.18
C ASN A 245 -1.39 -9.61 16.05
N PHE A 246 -0.90 -8.85 15.08
CA PHE A 246 0.51 -8.49 14.92
C PHE A 246 0.70 -6.98 14.96
N THR A 247 1.92 -6.51 15.23
CA THR A 247 2.23 -5.07 15.19
C THR A 247 2.24 -4.59 13.74
N PRO A 248 1.41 -3.63 13.32
CA PRO A 248 1.41 -3.15 11.95
C PRO A 248 2.79 -2.61 11.52
N GLY A 249 3.12 -2.74 10.24
CA GLY A 249 4.34 -2.20 9.65
C GLY A 249 4.55 -0.72 9.92
N ASN A 250 5.74 -0.35 10.38
CA ASN A 250 6.11 1.05 10.64
C ASN A 250 6.62 1.78 9.38
N VAL A 251 6.86 1.06 8.28
CA VAL A 251 7.25 1.62 6.98
C VAL A 251 6.06 1.60 6.02
N LEU A 252 5.37 0.47 5.91
CA LEU A 252 4.13 0.31 5.17
C LEU A 252 3.09 -0.37 6.06
N ASN A 253 1.89 0.19 6.11
CA ASN A 253 0.80 -0.31 6.94
C ASN A 253 -0.47 -0.49 6.11
N TRP A 254 -0.91 -1.73 5.87
CA TRP A 254 -2.14 -2.01 5.13
C TRP A 254 -3.38 -1.34 5.71
N ALA A 255 -3.47 -1.18 7.04
CA ALA A 255 -4.58 -0.52 7.71
C ALA A 255 -4.50 1.03 7.67
N ALA A 256 -3.41 1.59 7.14
CA ALA A 256 -3.20 3.02 7.04
C ALA A 256 -2.19 3.31 5.91
N MET A 257 -2.59 3.01 4.67
CA MET A 257 -1.72 3.04 3.50
C MET A 257 -1.82 4.38 2.77
N ASP A 258 -0.68 4.99 2.43
CA ASP A 258 -0.60 6.05 1.44
C ASP A 258 -0.16 5.44 0.11
N PHE A 259 -1.05 5.41 -0.88
CA PHE A 259 -0.77 4.81 -2.18
C PHE A 259 -1.39 5.58 -3.33
N GLN A 260 -0.76 5.46 -4.49
CA GLN A 260 -1.27 5.94 -5.77
C GLN A 260 -1.51 4.76 -6.70
N GLN A 261 -2.73 4.67 -7.24
CA GLN A 261 -3.07 3.71 -8.27
C GLN A 261 -2.78 4.28 -9.67
N ILE A 262 -2.14 3.49 -10.53
CA ILE A 262 -1.88 3.82 -11.92
C ILE A 262 -2.37 2.69 -12.82
N GLY A 263 -3.16 3.03 -13.84
CA GLY A 263 -3.75 2.07 -14.76
C GLY A 263 -4.91 1.28 -14.13
N ARG A 264 -5.17 0.09 -14.69
CA ARG A 264 -6.26 -0.79 -14.28
C ARG A 264 -5.84 -1.66 -13.11
N VAL A 265 -6.08 -1.15 -11.91
CA VAL A 265 -6.05 -1.92 -10.65
C VAL A 265 -7.43 -1.77 -10.01
N VAL A 266 -7.96 -2.83 -9.42
CA VAL A 266 -9.27 -2.81 -8.77
C VAL A 266 -9.06 -3.00 -7.28
N LYS A 267 -9.59 -2.09 -6.48
CA LYS A 267 -9.67 -2.26 -5.02
C LYS A 267 -11.02 -2.87 -4.70
N GLU A 268 -11.04 -4.00 -4.01
CA GLU A 268 -12.25 -4.74 -3.68
C GLU A 268 -12.11 -5.45 -2.33
N GLU A 269 -13.21 -5.95 -1.80
CA GLU A 269 -13.19 -6.76 -0.57
C GLU A 269 -12.42 -8.06 -0.83
N LYS A 270 -11.51 -8.42 0.08
CA LYS A 270 -10.80 -9.70 0.03
C LYS A 270 -11.82 -10.80 0.24
N PHE A 271 -12.00 -11.68 -0.76
CA PHE A 271 -12.83 -12.85 -0.54
C PHE A 271 -12.16 -13.73 0.51
N MET A 272 -12.87 -13.94 1.61
CA MET A 272 -12.52 -14.95 2.60
C MET A 272 -13.34 -16.20 2.30
N SER A 273 -12.75 -17.38 2.51
CA SER A 273 -13.51 -18.62 2.53
C SER A 273 -14.64 -18.47 3.55
N CYS A 274 -15.89 -18.59 3.11
CA CYS A 274 -17.01 -18.71 4.02
C CYS A 274 -16.90 -20.08 4.68
N HIS A 275 -16.65 -20.11 5.99
CA HIS A 275 -16.64 -21.31 6.80
C HIS A 275 -17.96 -21.46 7.56
#